data_AF-A0A430Q7Z6-F1
#
_entry.id   AF-A0A430Q7Z6-F1
#
_cell.length_a   1.000
_cell.length_b   1.000
_cell.length_c   1.000
_cell.angle_alpha   90.00
_cell.angle_beta   90.00
_cell.angle_gamma   90.00
#
_symmetry.space_group_name_H-M   'P 1'
#
loop_
_entity.id
_entity.type
_entity.pdbx_description
1 polymer ?
#
loop_
_entity_poly.entity_id
_entity_poly.type
_entity_poly.pdbx_seq_one_letter_code
_entity_poly.pdbx_strand_id
1 'polypeptide(L)'
;MGANTSNTLDQSEVEEIAQETGCRRHDFLLIPELAINPLGDRIVNEFFKDSQGELNFRQFVRKLARFRKVRPQQSTQFNNRDAKLRFLFGMYDLDMDGKISRNELLGMLQMM
;
A
#
# COMPACT_ATOMS: atom_id res chain seq x y z
N MET A 1 -30.89 -29.16 -24.28
CA MET A 1 -30.05 -29.33 -23.07
C MET A 1 -28.78 -28.53 -23.29
N GLY A 2 -28.80 -27.23 -22.99
CA GLY A 2 -27.60 -26.40 -23.03
C GLY A 2 -26.90 -26.50 -21.68
N ALA A 3 -25.70 -27.07 -21.65
CA ALA A 3 -24.89 -27.10 -20.45
C ALA A 3 -24.48 -25.66 -20.11
N ASN A 4 -24.98 -25.14 -18.98
CA ASN A 4 -24.44 -23.93 -18.38
C ASN A 4 -23.02 -24.23 -17.91
N THR A 5 -22.03 -23.93 -18.74
CA THR A 5 -20.64 -23.82 -18.31
C THR A 5 -20.56 -22.62 -17.38
N SER A 6 -20.67 -22.87 -16.08
CA SER A 6 -20.30 -21.88 -15.08
C SER A 6 -18.80 -21.67 -15.24
N ASN A 7 -18.40 -20.56 -15.87
CA ASN A 7 -17.01 -20.12 -15.93
C ASN A 7 -16.61 -19.64 -14.53
N THR A 8 -16.47 -20.56 -13.59
CA THR A 8 -15.76 -20.32 -12.34
C THR A 8 -14.30 -20.46 -12.65
N LEU A 9 -13.58 -19.34 -12.60
CA LEU A 9 -12.11 -19.31 -12.72
C LEU A 9 -11.52 -20.33 -11.76
N ASP A 10 -10.69 -21.22 -12.30
CA ASP A 10 -10.06 -22.25 -11.47
C ASP A 10 -9.04 -21.60 -10.54
N GLN A 11 -8.78 -22.19 -9.38
CA GLN A 11 -7.91 -21.59 -8.36
C GLN A 11 -6.49 -21.32 -8.91
N SER A 12 -6.04 -22.13 -9.86
CA SER A 12 -4.79 -21.97 -10.61
C SER A 12 -4.80 -20.79 -11.58
N GLU A 13 -5.92 -20.51 -12.26
CA GLU A 13 -6.07 -19.32 -13.12
C GLU A 13 -6.12 -18.05 -12.27
N VAL A 14 -6.73 -18.10 -11.09
CA VAL A 14 -6.72 -17.00 -10.14
C VAL A 14 -5.30 -16.73 -9.62
N GLU A 15 -4.50 -17.78 -9.40
CA GLU A 15 -3.09 -17.66 -9.01
C GLU A 15 -2.20 -17.17 -10.15
N GLU A 16 -2.44 -17.60 -11.40
CA GLU A 16 -1.74 -17.16 -12.59
C GLU A 16 -2.05 -15.68 -12.92
N ILE A 17 -3.32 -15.27 -12.85
CA ILE A 17 -3.71 -13.86 -12.98
C ILE A 17 -3.10 -13.05 -11.82
N ALA A 18 -3.06 -13.58 -10.60
CA ALA A 18 -2.42 -12.90 -9.48
C ALA A 18 -0.89 -12.77 -9.65
N GLN A 19 -0.24 -13.70 -10.35
CA GLN A 19 1.18 -13.60 -10.75
C GLN A 19 1.41 -12.60 -11.89
N GLU A 20 0.46 -12.46 -12.83
CA GLU A 20 0.51 -11.42 -13.88
C GLU A 20 0.10 -10.01 -13.38
N THR A 21 -0.65 -9.92 -12.28
CA THR A 21 -1.19 -8.64 -11.73
C THR A 21 -0.56 -8.22 -10.40
N GLY A 22 0.76 -8.43 -10.29
CA GLY A 22 1.58 -7.93 -9.19
C GLY A 22 2.14 -6.54 -9.50
N CYS A 23 1.98 -5.58 -8.58
CA CYS A 23 2.60 -4.27 -8.70
C CYS A 23 3.96 -4.27 -7.98
N ARG A 24 5.02 -3.86 -8.68
CA ARG A 24 6.40 -3.79 -8.19
C ARG A 24 6.77 -2.37 -7.81
N ARG A 25 7.84 -2.20 -7.03
CA ARG A 25 8.31 -0.87 -6.58
C ARG A 25 8.53 0.11 -7.74
N HIS A 26 9.03 -0.37 -8.88
CA HIS A 26 9.28 0.50 -10.04
C HIS A 26 7.99 1.01 -10.71
N ASP A 27 6.88 0.28 -10.59
CA ASP A 27 5.60 0.72 -11.15
C ASP A 27 5.08 1.99 -10.45
N PHE A 28 5.44 2.17 -9.18
CA PHE A 28 5.13 3.39 -8.43
C PHE A 28 5.92 4.61 -8.92
N LEU A 29 7.10 4.40 -9.52
CA LEU A 29 7.89 5.49 -10.13
C LEU A 29 7.30 5.97 -11.45
N LEU A 30 6.42 5.18 -12.07
CA LEU A 30 5.70 5.58 -13.27
C LEU A 30 4.59 6.60 -12.96
N ILE A 31 4.18 6.74 -11.70
CA ILE A 31 3.18 7.71 -11.26
C ILE A 31 3.87 9.07 -11.09
N PRO A 32 3.66 10.05 -11.98
CA PRO A 32 4.39 11.31 -11.95
C PRO A 32 4.21 12.06 -10.64
N GLU A 33 2.99 12.03 -10.08
CA GLU A 33 2.64 12.70 -8.83
C GLU A 33 3.37 12.10 -7.62
N LEU A 34 3.71 10.82 -7.69
CA LEU A 34 4.46 10.16 -6.63
C LEU A 34 5.97 10.32 -6.83
N ALA A 35 6.44 10.31 -8.07
CA ALA A 35 7.85 10.52 -8.41
C ALA A 35 8.36 11.93 -8.04
N ILE A 36 7.50 12.95 -8.13
CA ILE A 36 7.84 14.32 -7.69
C ILE A 36 7.63 14.56 -6.20
N ASN A 37 7.02 13.62 -5.48
CA ASN A 37 6.74 13.77 -4.07
C ASN A 37 8.02 13.50 -3.27
N PRO A 38 8.51 14.43 -2.44
CA PRO A 38 9.70 14.20 -1.61
C PRO A 38 9.52 13.04 -0.61
N LEU A 39 8.28 12.67 -0.30
CA LEU A 39 7.94 11.51 0.53
C LEU A 39 7.60 10.27 -0.29
N GLY A 40 7.72 10.32 -1.62
CA GLY A 40 7.33 9.27 -2.54
C GLY A 40 7.97 7.93 -2.18
N ASP A 41 9.29 7.90 -2.02
CA ASP A 41 10.03 6.69 -1.65
C ASP A 41 9.58 6.11 -0.31
N ARG A 42 9.21 6.94 0.66
CA ARG A 42 8.72 6.50 1.97
C ARG A 42 7.32 5.90 1.88
N ILE A 43 6.45 6.51 1.07
CA ILE A 43 5.13 5.96 0.76
C ILE A 43 5.30 4.60 0.10
N VAL A 44 6.16 4.48 -0.90
CA VAL A 44 6.46 3.19 -1.57
C VAL A 44 6.97 2.17 -0.54
N ASN A 45 7.94 2.52 0.29
CA ASN A 45 8.49 1.61 1.30
C ASN A 45 7.41 1.09 2.26
N GLU A 46 6.53 1.94 2.77
CA GLU A 46 5.44 1.54 3.66
C GLU A 46 4.38 0.67 2.94
N PHE A 47 4.17 0.86 1.64
CA PHE A 47 3.31 0.00 0.82
C PHE A 47 3.87 -1.43 0.74
N PHE A 48 5.18 -1.59 0.56
CA PHE A 48 5.87 -2.87 0.41
C PHE A 48 6.38 -3.49 1.72
N LYS A 49 6.14 -2.85 2.88
CA LYS A 49 6.62 -3.32 4.20
C LYS A 49 6.16 -4.74 4.55
N ASP A 50 4.96 -5.11 4.12
CA ASP A 50 4.32 -6.41 4.40
C ASP A 50 4.35 -7.37 3.18
N SER A 51 5.04 -7.00 2.10
CA SER A 51 5.04 -7.78 0.86
C SER A 51 6.44 -8.20 0.42
N GLN A 52 6.56 -9.40 -0.14
CA GLN A 52 7.84 -9.99 -0.58
C GLN A 52 8.28 -9.40 -1.94
N GLY A 53 8.30 -8.07 -2.05
CA GLY A 53 8.73 -7.34 -3.26
C GLY A 53 7.66 -7.09 -4.32
N GLU A 54 6.49 -7.73 -4.20
CA GLU A 54 5.38 -7.60 -5.15
C GLU A 54 4.05 -7.42 -4.40
N LEU A 55 3.21 -6.51 -4.88
CA LEU A 55 2.00 -6.06 -4.20
C LEU A 55 0.77 -6.54 -4.98
N ASN A 56 -0.03 -7.41 -4.35
CA ASN A 56 -1.25 -7.90 -4.98
C ASN A 56 -2.35 -6.83 -4.94
N PHE A 57 -3.29 -6.86 -5.89
CA PHE A 57 -4.40 -5.89 -5.96
C PHE A 57 -5.15 -5.73 -4.63
N ARG A 58 -5.45 -6.83 -3.94
CA ARG A 58 -6.13 -6.79 -2.63
C ARG A 58 -5.31 -6.07 -1.56
N GLN A 59 -4.00 -6.20 -1.56
CA GLN A 59 -3.11 -5.50 -0.62
C GLN A 59 -3.00 -4.02 -0.98
N PHE A 60 -2.86 -3.71 -2.27
CA PHE A 60 -2.81 -2.34 -2.79
C PHE A 60 -4.07 -1.54 -2.42
N VAL A 61 -5.25 -2.07 -2.69
CA VAL A 61 -6.53 -1.41 -2.35
C VAL A 61 -6.69 -1.20 -0.85
N ARG A 62 -6.21 -2.12 0.00
CA ARG A 62 -6.23 -1.93 1.46
C ARG A 62 -5.34 -0.78 1.91
N LYS A 63 -4.14 -0.63 1.33
CA LYS A 63 -3.24 0.49 1.63
C LYS A 63 -3.86 1.80 1.13
N LEU A 64 -4.43 1.82 -0.08
CA LEU A 64 -5.16 2.98 -0.61
C LEU A 64 -6.38 3.40 0.23
N ALA A 65 -7.09 2.44 0.83
CA ALA A 65 -8.26 2.72 1.66
C ALA A 65 -7.93 3.64 2.86
N ARG A 66 -6.67 3.66 3.32
CA ARG A 66 -6.19 4.52 4.42
C ARG A 66 -6.14 6.01 4.03
N PHE A 67 -5.96 6.33 2.75
CA PHE A 67 -5.89 7.71 2.26
C PHE A 67 -7.28 8.36 2.11
N ARG A 68 -8.37 7.57 2.10
CA ARG A 68 -9.73 8.10 2.02
C ARG A 68 -10.02 9.04 3.20
N LYS A 69 -10.71 10.15 3.00
CA LYS A 69 -11.14 11.03 4.10
C LYS A 69 -11.95 10.24 5.13
N VAL A 70 -11.66 10.43 6.42
CA VAL A 70 -12.44 9.78 7.50
C VAL A 70 -13.81 10.42 7.52
N ARG A 71 -14.86 9.63 7.29
CA ARG A 71 -16.24 10.05 7.50
C ARG A 71 -16.78 9.24 8.68
N PRO A 72 -17.35 9.87 9.72
CA PRO A 72 -17.79 9.17 10.93
C PRO A 72 -18.74 8.00 10.65
N GLN A 73 -19.56 8.12 9.61
CA GLN A 73 -20.55 7.13 9.19
C GLN A 73 -20.00 6.01 8.30
N GLN A 74 -18.73 6.08 7.88
CA GLN A 74 -18.09 5.14 6.95
C GLN A 74 -16.69 4.70 7.41
N SER A 75 -16.41 4.80 8.71
CA SER A 75 -15.14 4.34 9.28
C SER A 75 -15.02 2.83 9.11
N THR A 76 -14.07 2.40 8.28
CA THR A 76 -13.73 0.99 8.09
C THR A 76 -12.55 0.64 8.99
N GLN A 77 -12.28 -0.65 9.19
CA GLN A 77 -11.09 -1.11 9.94
C GLN A 77 -9.75 -0.53 9.40
N PHE A 78 -9.72 -0.15 8.12
CA PHE A 78 -8.54 0.44 7.47
C PHE A 78 -8.61 1.98 7.36
N ASN A 79 -9.73 2.61 7.70
CA ASN A 79 -9.95 4.06 7.60
C ASN A 79 -10.52 4.60 8.92
N ASN A 80 -9.82 4.31 10.02
CA ASN A 80 -10.04 4.91 11.33
C ASN A 80 -8.81 5.76 11.72
N ARG A 81 -8.94 6.56 12.79
CA ARG A 81 -7.86 7.47 13.22
C ARG A 81 -6.57 6.71 13.55
N ASP A 82 -6.68 5.64 14.32
CA ASP A 82 -5.53 4.82 14.74
C ASP A 82 -4.80 4.15 13.58
N ALA A 83 -5.50 3.55 12.62
CA ALA A 83 -4.86 2.91 11.46
C ALA A 83 -4.12 3.93 10.59
N LYS A 84 -4.64 5.15 10.47
CA LYS A 84 -3.95 6.24 9.77
C LYS A 84 -2.72 6.70 10.50
N LEU A 85 -2.81 6.87 11.83
CA LEU A 85 -1.67 7.27 12.64
C LEU A 85 -0.58 6.21 12.60
N ARG A 86 -0.94 4.92 12.71
CA ARG A 86 0.02 3.80 12.58
C ARG A 86 0.67 3.76 11.20
N PHE A 87 -0.10 3.96 10.15
CA PHE A 87 0.43 4.00 8.78
C PHE A 87 1.35 5.20 8.57
N LEU A 88 0.96 6.38 9.07
CA LEU A 88 1.77 7.57 9.01
C LEU A 88 3.08 7.36 9.79
N PHE A 89 3.00 6.82 11.00
CA PHE A 89 4.15 6.49 11.82
C PHE A 89 5.10 5.52 11.11
N GLY A 90 4.57 4.49 10.45
CA GLY A 90 5.37 3.56 9.64
C GLY A 90 6.10 4.21 8.46
N MET A 91 5.63 5.35 7.93
CA MET A 91 6.39 6.13 6.94
C MET A 91 7.57 6.91 7.54
N TYR A 92 7.51 7.24 8.83
CA TYR A 92 8.59 7.93 9.53
C TYR A 92 9.64 6.96 10.08
N ASP A 93 9.17 5.85 10.64
CA ASP A 93 9.94 4.75 11.23
C ASP A 93 10.48 3.81 10.12
N LEU A 94 11.71 4.10 9.68
CA LEU A 94 12.41 3.39 8.61
C LEU A 94 13.05 2.08 9.10
N ASP A 95 13.50 2.05 10.36
CA ASP A 95 14.16 0.88 10.95
C ASP A 95 13.19 -0.12 11.63
N MET A 96 11.91 0.25 11.72
CA MET A 96 10.81 -0.53 12.29
C MET A 96 10.99 -0.79 13.79
N ASP A 97 11.71 0.07 14.51
CA ASP A 97 11.92 -0.07 15.95
C ASP A 97 10.69 0.39 16.77
N GLY A 98 9.66 0.93 16.09
CA GLY A 98 8.44 1.44 16.72
C GLY A 98 8.62 2.82 17.34
N LYS A 99 9.71 3.53 17.04
CA LYS A 99 10.03 4.89 17.45
C LYS A 99 10.39 5.72 16.22
N ILE A 100 10.47 7.04 16.40
CA ILE A 100 10.99 7.94 15.37
C ILE A 100 12.25 8.55 15.95
N SER A 101 13.40 8.13 15.43
CA SER A 101 14.69 8.65 15.82
C SER A 101 14.88 10.09 15.35
N ARG A 102 15.82 10.80 16.00
CA ARG A 102 16.18 12.17 15.59
C ARG A 102 16.64 12.21 14.12
N ASN A 103 17.37 11.19 13.68
CA ASN A 103 17.91 11.13 12.32
C ASN A 103 16.81 10.93 11.28
N GLU A 104 15.81 10.10 11.57
CA GLU A 104 14.65 9.90 10.68
C GLU A 104 13.80 11.16 10.56
N LEU A 105 13.57 11.85 11.69
CA LEU A 105 12.86 13.12 11.72
C LEU A 105 13.63 14.23 11.00
N LEU A 106 14.95 14.33 11.22
CA LEU A 106 15.80 15.31 10.54
C LEU A 106 15.86 15.05 9.04
N GLY A 107 16.00 13.77 8.64
CA GLY A 107 15.99 13.37 7.24
C GLY A 107 14.67 13.73 6.56
N MET A 108 13.53 13.61 7.25
CA MET A 108 12.24 14.09 6.74
C MET A 108 12.20 15.60 6.54
N LEU A 109 12.65 16.36 7.54
CA LEU A 109 12.64 17.82 7.47
C LEU A 109 13.56 18.39 6.39
N GLN A 110 14.63 17.68 6.05
CA GLN A 110 15.57 18.06 4.99
C GLN A 110 15.10 17.69 3.58
N MET A 111 14.08 16.83 3.45
CA MET A 111 13.47 16.45 2.16
C MET A 111 12.42 17.47 1.68
N MET A 112 11.95 18.36 2.56
CA MET A 112 11.04 19.48 2.23
C MET A 112 11.82 20.77 2.00
#